data_AF-A0A4S0MXN6-F1
#
_entry.id   AF-A0A4S0MXN6-F1
#
_cell.length_a   1.000
_cell.length_b   1.000
_cell.length_c   1.000
_cell.angle_alpha   90.00
_cell.angle_beta   90.00
_cell.angle_gamma   90.00
#
_symmetry.space_group_name_H-M   'P 1'
#
loop_
_entity.id
_entity.type
_entity.pdbx_description
1 polymer ?
#
loop_
_entity_poly.entity_id
_entity_poly.type
_entity_poly.pdbx_seq_one_letter_code
_entity_poly.pdbx_strand_id
1 'polypeptide(L)'
;MGVILALAAVLVVLFGAAVLFVRADAARMADSLRSLGPALLGLVGAPMLIFGRSLIGGLLLLAALAWVGWIRTRRPPARAAASKHSTVRTAALEMDLDHD
;
A
#
# COMPACT_ATOMS: atom_id res chain seq x y z
N MET A 1 -5.26 41.30 -3.09
CA MET A 1 -5.01 40.72 -1.75
C MET A 1 -5.58 39.30 -1.65
N GLY A 2 -6.91 39.08 -1.71
CA GLY A 2 -7.49 37.73 -1.55
C GLY A 2 -7.03 36.66 -2.54
N VAL A 3 -6.87 37.01 -3.83
CA VAL A 3 -6.36 36.08 -4.85
C VAL A 3 -4.91 35.66 -4.58
N ILE A 4 -4.08 36.59 -4.10
CA ILE A 4 -2.67 36.32 -3.78
C ILE A 4 -2.59 35.39 -2.57
N LEU A 5 -3.43 35.60 -1.55
CA LEU A 5 -3.52 34.70 -0.39
C LEU A 5 -4.04 33.31 -0.78
N ALA A 6 -5.05 33.23 -1.65
CA ALA A 6 -5.54 31.95 -2.16
C ALA A 6 -4.45 31.20 -2.94
N LEU A 7 -3.72 31.90 -3.81
CA LEU A 7 -2.61 31.33 -4.57
C LEU A 7 -1.48 30.85 -3.63
N ALA A 8 -1.12 31.66 -2.63
CA ALA A 8 -0.12 31.28 -1.63
C ALA A 8 -0.56 30.05 -0.82
N ALA A 9 -1.83 29.98 -0.42
CA ALA A 9 -2.37 28.82 0.29
C ALA A 9 -2.30 27.54 -0.57
N VAL A 10 -2.70 27.63 -1.85
CA VAL A 10 -2.58 26.50 -2.79
C VAL A 10 -1.14 26.06 -2.94
N LEU A 11 -0.19 26.99 -3.09
CA LEU A 11 1.23 26.67 -3.20
C LEU A 11 1.77 25.99 -1.94
N VAL A 12 1.39 26.45 -0.75
CA VAL A 12 1.79 25.80 0.52
C VAL A 12 1.26 24.37 0.60
N VAL A 13 0.00 24.14 0.21
CA VAL A 13 -0.60 22.80 0.18
C VAL A 13 0.14 21.89 -0.80
N LEU A 14 0.39 22.36 -2.02
CA LEU A 14 1.09 21.59 -3.04
C LEU A 14 2.54 21.28 -2.64
N PHE A 15 3.24 22.26 -2.09
CA PHE A 15 4.62 22.08 -1.63
C PHE A 15 4.68 21.12 -0.45
N GLY A 16 3.77 21.25 0.53
CA GLY A 16 3.64 20.32 1.63
C GLY A 16 3.38 18.89 1.14
N ALA A 17 2.46 18.72 0.18
CA ALA A 17 2.20 17.43 -0.44
C ALA A 17 3.44 16.85 -1.14
N ALA A 18 4.20 17.67 -1.87
CA ALA A 18 5.43 17.25 -2.53
C ALA A 18 6.52 16.83 -1.53
N VAL A 19 6.72 17.59 -0.45
CA VAL A 19 7.67 17.24 0.62
C VAL A 19 7.26 15.95 1.30
N LEU A 20 5.95 15.78 1.58
CA LEU A 20 5.43 14.56 2.16
C LEU A 20 5.63 13.38 1.21
N PHE A 21 5.44 13.58 -0.10
CA PHE A 21 5.63 12.57 -1.14
C PHE A 21 7.09 12.13 -1.26
N VAL A 22 8.04 13.06 -1.24
CA VAL A 22 9.48 12.76 -1.33
C VAL A 22 9.99 12.08 -0.06
N ARG A 23 9.47 12.45 1.12
CA ARG A 23 9.85 11.83 2.40
C ARG A 23 9.09 10.55 2.72
N ALA A 24 7.94 10.32 2.10
CA ALA A 24 7.14 9.15 2.36
C ALA A 24 7.85 7.91 1.83
N ASP A 25 7.87 6.87 2.67
CA ASP A 25 8.22 5.53 2.25
C ASP A 25 7.30 5.11 1.10
N ALA A 26 7.87 4.81 -0.07
CA ALA A 26 7.14 4.42 -1.26
C ALA A 26 6.21 3.23 -1.00
N ALA A 27 6.57 2.33 -0.07
CA ALA A 27 5.74 1.22 0.34
C ALA A 27 4.48 1.69 1.09
N ARG A 28 4.60 2.66 2.02
CA ARG A 28 3.45 3.24 2.72
C ARG A 28 2.56 4.06 1.79
N MET A 29 3.15 4.81 0.86
CA MET A 29 2.38 5.58 -0.11
C MET A 29 1.58 4.65 -1.04
N ALA A 30 2.22 3.59 -1.55
CA ALA A 30 1.54 2.58 -2.35
C ALA A 30 0.42 1.88 -1.57
N ASP A 31 0.65 1.50 -0.31
CA ASP A 31 -0.36 0.83 0.52
C ASP A 31 -1.58 1.72 0.80
N SER A 32 -1.37 3.01 1.07
CA SER A 32 -2.45 3.98 1.29
C SER A 32 -3.22 4.30 0.00
N LEU A 33 -2.53 4.39 -1.14
CA LEU A 33 -3.19 4.54 -2.45
C LEU A 33 -4.01 3.30 -2.80
N ARG A 34 -3.54 2.10 -2.40
CA ARG A 34 -4.24 0.84 -2.65
C ARG A 34 -5.51 0.69 -1.82
N SER A 35 -5.54 1.23 -0.61
CA SER A 35 -6.73 1.25 0.27
C SER A 35 -7.74 2.34 -0.09
N LEU A 36 -7.31 3.37 -0.84
CA LEU A 36 -8.17 4.44 -1.36
C LEU A 36 -9.28 3.91 -2.28
N GLY A 37 -8.99 2.90 -3.11
CA GLY A 37 -9.98 2.28 -4.01
C GLY A 37 -11.21 1.72 -3.26
N PRO A 38 -11.03 0.77 -2.32
CA PRO A 38 -12.11 0.27 -1.48
C PRO A 38 -12.85 1.37 -0.70
N ALA A 39 -12.12 2.37 -0.19
CA ALA A 39 -12.73 3.47 0.55
C ALA A 39 -13.69 4.29 -0.31
N LEU A 40 -13.29 4.62 -1.54
CA LEU A 40 -14.15 5.33 -2.50
C LEU A 40 -15.35 4.48 -2.93
N LEU A 41 -15.15 3.19 -3.19
CA LEU A 41 -16.25 2.28 -3.53
C LEU A 41 -17.26 2.16 -2.39
N GLY A 42 -16.80 2.09 -1.14
CA GLY A 42 -17.67 2.11 0.04
C GLY A 42 -18.41 3.45 0.18
N LEU A 43 -17.70 4.56 0.00
CA LEU A 43 -18.25 5.92 0.12
C LEU A 43 -19.33 6.20 -0.92
N VAL A 44 -19.22 5.66 -2.14
CA VAL A 44 -20.23 5.84 -3.20
C VAL A 44 -21.33 4.77 -3.12
N GLY A 45 -20.97 3.53 -2.82
CA GLY A 45 -21.90 2.39 -2.76
C GLY A 45 -22.90 2.49 -1.62
N ALA A 46 -22.48 2.95 -0.43
CA ALA A 46 -23.36 3.06 0.73
C ALA A 46 -24.51 4.09 0.51
N PRO A 47 -24.27 5.32 0.03
CA PRO A 47 -25.34 6.23 -0.35
C PRO A 47 -26.24 5.69 -1.46
N MET A 48 -25.71 4.98 -2.45
CA MET A 48 -26.53 4.40 -3.52
C MET A 48 -27.56 3.39 -3.01
N LEU A 49 -27.25 2.63 -1.95
CA LEU A 49 -28.23 1.77 -1.28
C LEU A 49 -29.34 2.59 -0.63
N ILE A 50 -29.00 3.70 0.01
CA ILE A 50 -29.96 4.59 0.69
C ILE A 50 -30.92 5.24 -0.33
N PHE A 51 -30.41 5.67 -1.49
CA PHE A 51 -31.21 6.30 -2.55
C PHE A 51 -31.97 5.29 -3.45
N GLY A 52 -32.09 4.03 -3.03
CA GLY A 52 -32.90 3.02 -3.72
C GLY A 52 -32.24 2.39 -4.95
N ARG A 53 -30.95 2.64 -5.20
CA ARG A 53 -30.16 2.00 -6.27
C ARG A 53 -29.46 0.77 -5.74
N SER A 54 -30.25 -0.19 -5.27
CA SER A 54 -29.78 -1.34 -4.49
C SER A 54 -28.85 -2.28 -5.26
N LEU A 55 -29.12 -2.54 -6.55
CA LEU A 55 -28.25 -3.37 -7.39
C LEU A 55 -26.86 -2.74 -7.57
N ILE A 56 -26.82 -1.44 -7.91
CA ILE A 56 -25.56 -0.74 -8.18
C ILE A 56 -24.79 -0.53 -6.88
N GLY A 57 -25.46 -0.11 -5.81
CA GLY A 57 -24.83 0.04 -4.49
C GLY A 57 -24.31 -1.28 -3.94
N GLY A 58 -25.08 -2.37 -4.08
CA GLY A 58 -24.66 -3.71 -3.69
C GLY A 58 -23.44 -4.20 -4.46
N LEU A 59 -23.42 -4.03 -5.79
CA LEU A 59 -22.26 -4.39 -6.62
C LEU A 59 -21.01 -3.57 -6.25
N LEU A 60 -21.15 -2.27 -5.96
CA LEU A 60 -20.05 -1.43 -5.51
C LEU A 60 -19.46 -1.90 -4.18
N LEU A 61 -20.30 -2.28 -3.22
CA LEU A 61 -19.83 -2.82 -1.93
C LEU A 61 -19.19 -4.19 -2.08
N LEU A 62 -19.74 -5.09 -2.91
CA LEU A 62 -19.13 -6.38 -3.20
C LEU A 62 -17.76 -6.20 -3.87
N ALA A 63 -17.65 -5.26 -4.81
CA ALA A 63 -16.38 -4.90 -5.43
C ALA A 63 -15.38 -4.37 -4.40
N ALA A 64 -15.81 -3.53 -3.46
CA ALA A 64 -14.95 -3.04 -2.37
C ALA A 64 -14.41 -4.20 -1.51
N LEU A 65 -15.27 -5.15 -1.13
CA LEU A 65 -14.88 -6.32 -0.33
C LEU A 65 -13.92 -7.24 -1.09
N ALA A 66 -14.23 -7.53 -2.36
CA ALA A 66 -13.37 -8.33 -3.23
C ALA A 66 -11.98 -7.69 -3.39
N TRP A 67 -11.93 -6.36 -3.52
CA TRP A 67 -10.68 -5.61 -3.62
C TRP A 67 -9.84 -5.70 -2.35
N VAL A 68 -10.45 -5.56 -1.17
CA VAL A 68 -9.74 -5.73 0.12
C VAL A 68 -9.21 -7.16 0.26
N GLY A 69 -10.00 -8.16 -0.13
CA GLY A 69 -9.56 -9.55 -0.18
C GLY A 69 -8.34 -9.75 -1.08
N TRP A 70 -8.37 -9.16 -2.28
CA TRP A 70 -7.29 -9.22 -3.24
C TRP A 70 -6.00 -8.54 -2.77
N ILE A 71 -6.11 -7.39 -2.08
CA ILE A 71 -4.95 -6.74 -1.45
C ILE A 71 -4.34 -7.67 -0.40
N ARG A 72 -5.17 -8.32 0.42
CA ARG A 72 -4.71 -9.22 1.49
C ARG A 72 -4.01 -10.46 0.96
N THR A 73 -4.49 -11.07 -0.13
CA THR A 73 -3.86 -12.26 -0.73
C THR A 73 -2.56 -11.94 -1.44
N ARG A 74 -2.38 -10.70 -1.93
CA ARG A 74 -1.14 -10.24 -2.58
C ARG A 74 -0.08 -9.72 -1.61
N ARG A 75 -0.37 -9.63 -0.31
CA ARG A 75 0.66 -9.29 0.67
C ARG A 75 1.60 -10.48 0.86
N PRO A 76 2.92 -10.30 0.73
CA PRO A 76 3.86 -11.39 0.98
C PRO A 76 3.64 -11.91 2.41
N PRO A 77 3.62 -13.23 2.62
CA PRO A 77 3.48 -13.77 3.96
C PRO A 77 4.66 -13.28 4.81
N ALA A 78 4.38 -12.49 5.85
CA ALA A 78 5.37 -11.92 6.76
C ALA A 78 6.34 -12.97 7.36
N ARG A 79 5.97 -14.26 7.30
CA ARG A 79 6.75 -15.40 7.77
C ARG A 79 7.86 -15.89 6.82
N ALA A 80 7.86 -15.51 5.54
CA ALA A 80 8.85 -16.05 4.59
C ALA A 80 10.23 -15.39 4.68
N ALA A 81 10.36 -14.22 5.30
CA ALA A 81 11.62 -13.49 5.45
C ALA A 81 12.37 -13.80 6.76
N ALA A 82 11.71 -14.40 7.76
CA ALA A 82 12.30 -14.60 9.09
C ALA A 82 13.06 -15.94 9.25
N SER A 83 12.98 -16.87 8.30
CA SER A 83 13.49 -18.24 8.49
C SER A 83 14.46 -18.73 7.42
N LYS A 84 15.13 -17.82 6.70
CA LYS A 84 16.28 -18.18 5.84
C LYS A 84 17.56 -17.55 6.35
N HIS A 85 17.85 -17.74 7.64
CA HIS A 85 19.23 -17.71 8.10
C HIS A 85 19.80 -19.10 7.83
N SER A 86 20.41 -19.28 6.66
CA SER A 86 21.34 -20.39 6.46
C SER A 86 22.62 -20.02 7.19
N THR A 87 22.65 -20.31 8.48
CA THR A 87 23.89 -20.28 9.24
C THR A 87 24.71 -21.46 8.74
N VAL A 88 25.60 -21.22 7.78
CA VAL A 88 26.68 -22.16 7.52
C VAL A 88 27.59 -22.10 8.74
N ARG A 89 27.29 -22.94 9.72
CA ARG A 89 28.28 -23.31 10.72
C ARG A 89 29.22 -24.27 10.00
N THR A 90 30.49 -23.88 9.91
CA THR A 90 31.66 -24.67 9.49
C THR A 90 32.13 -24.44 8.05
N ALA A 91 33.27 -23.75 7.94
CA ALA A 91 34.34 -24.09 7.02
C ALA A 91 35.65 -23.76 7.77
N ALA A 92 35.96 -24.59 8.76
CA ALA A 92 37.34 -24.76 9.16
C ALA A 92 38.13 -25.11 7.90
N LEU A 93 39.19 -24.35 7.71
CA LEU A 93 40.11 -24.38 6.61
C LEU A 93 40.89 -25.71 6.65
N GLU A 94 40.33 -26.78 6.12
CA GLU A 94 41.02 -28.07 5.95
C GLU A 94 41.18 -28.33 4.45
N MET A 95 42.16 -27.64 3.87
CA MET A 95 42.70 -27.95 2.55
C MET A 95 43.79 -29.00 2.76
N ASP A 96 43.39 -30.28 2.88
CA ASP A 96 44.34 -31.38 2.76
C ASP A 96 44.59 -31.62 1.27
N LEU A 97 45.76 -31.17 0.84
CA LEU A 97 46.27 -31.28 -0.50
C LEU A 97 46.91 -32.68 -0.62
N ASP A 98 46.14 -33.66 -1.08
CA ASP A 98 46.67 -35.00 -1.33
C ASP A 98 47.63 -34.93 -2.54
N HIS A 99 48.89 -35.20 -2.26
CA HIS A 99 49.96 -35.35 -3.23
C HIS A 99 50.49 -36.77 -3.10
N ASP A 100 49.99 -37.67 -3.95
CA ASP A 100 50.71 -38.76 -4.60
C ASP A 100 49.90 -39.32 -5.78
#